data_AF-A0A7Y5YHM4-F1
#
_entry.id   AF-A0A7Y5YHM4-F1
#
_cell.length_a   1.000
_cell.length_b   1.000
_cell.length_c   1.000
_cell.angle_alpha   90.00
_cell.angle_beta   90.00
_cell.angle_gamma   90.00
#
_symmetry.space_group_name_H-M   'P 1'
#
loop_
_entity.id
_entity.type
_entity.pdbx_description
1 polymer ?
#
loop_
_entity_poly.entity_id
_entity_poly.type
_entity_poly.pdbx_seq_one_letter_code
_entity_poly.pdbx_strand_id
1 'polypeptide(L)'
;MNPTEQRLREELAACYRLIAHLRMTDLIFTHISVRLPGPEHHFLINPYGLMFDEITASNLVKIDLQGRAVEPSPYPVNPAGFVIHSAIHGAREDAQCVLHTHTKAGCAVAA
;
A
#
# COMPACT_ATOMS: atom_id res chain seq x y z
N MET A 1 15.06 11.04 -5.46
CA MET A 1 13.78 10.93 -4.72
C MET A 1 13.60 12.20 -3.90
N ASN A 2 12.41 12.80 -3.88
CA ASN A 2 12.13 13.99 -3.06
C ASN A 2 12.12 13.61 -1.55
N PRO A 3 12.61 14.45 -0.62
CA PRO A 3 12.57 14.19 0.82
C PRO A 3 11.18 13.77 1.36
N THR A 4 10.10 14.30 0.79
CA THR A 4 8.73 13.96 1.19
C THR A 4 8.36 12.53 0.80
N GLU A 5 8.71 12.11 -0.42
CA GLU A 5 8.47 10.73 -0.87
C GLU A 5 9.30 9.73 -0.04
N GLN A 6 10.56 10.06 0.26
CA GLN A 6 11.43 9.24 1.11
C GLN A 6 10.79 9.00 2.48
N ARG A 7 10.31 10.07 3.14
CA ARG A 7 9.64 9.98 4.43
C ARG A 7 8.37 9.12 4.35
N LEU A 8 7.53 9.30 3.34
CA LEU A 8 6.31 8.52 3.17
C LEU A 8 6.59 7.04 2.92
N ARG A 9 7.68 6.71 2.21
CA ARG A 9 8.14 5.32 2.05
C ARG A 9 8.57 4.70 3.37
N GLU A 10 9.30 5.44 4.19
CA GLU A 10 9.74 4.99 5.53
C GLU A 10 8.55 4.78 6.47
N GLU A 11 7.63 5.75 6.53
CA GLU A 11 6.42 5.66 7.36
C GLU A 11 5.49 4.52 6.90
N LEU A 12 5.30 4.35 5.59
CA LEU A 12 4.50 3.25 5.05
C LEU A 12 5.16 1.90 5.33
N ALA A 13 6.48 1.77 5.13
CA ALA A 13 7.20 0.54 5.47
C ALA A 13 7.08 0.20 6.96
N ALA A 14 7.23 1.18 7.85
CA ALA A 14 6.99 1.00 9.27
C ALA A 14 5.55 0.55 9.57
N CYS A 15 4.56 1.10 8.87
CA CYS A 15 3.15 0.68 8.99
C CYS A 15 2.98 -0.81 8.64
N TYR A 16 3.52 -1.26 7.51
CA TYR A 16 3.53 -2.69 7.13
C TYR A 16 4.15 -3.58 8.22
N ARG A 17 5.31 -3.18 8.75
CA ARG A 17 6.01 -3.91 9.82
C ARG A 17 5.22 -3.95 11.13
N LEU A 18 4.52 -2.87 11.48
CA LEU A 18 3.64 -2.83 12.66
C LEU A 18 2.43 -3.76 12.49
N ILE A 19 1.80 -3.78 11.31
CA ILE A 19 0.69 -4.70 11.02
C ILE A 19 1.14 -6.17 11.09
N ALA A 20 2.35 -6.48 10.58
CA ALA A 20 2.96 -7.80 10.76
C ALA A 20 3.22 -8.13 12.24
N HIS A 21 3.81 -7.20 12.99
CA HIS A 21 4.08 -7.36 14.43
C HIS A 21 2.80 -7.61 15.24
N LEU A 22 1.70 -6.93 14.89
CA LEU A 22 0.38 -7.09 15.50
C LEU A 22 -0.40 -8.31 14.99
N ARG A 23 0.19 -9.12 14.09
CA ARG A 23 -0.43 -10.32 13.49
C ARG A 23 -1.75 -10.02 12.78
N MET A 24 -1.81 -8.87 12.12
CA MET A 24 -2.98 -8.41 11.38
C MET A 24 -2.87 -8.71 9.86
N THR A 25 -1.98 -9.63 9.49
CA THR A 25 -1.67 -10.03 8.13
C THR A 25 -2.46 -11.26 7.69
N ASP A 26 -2.54 -11.46 6.38
CA ASP A 26 -3.05 -12.68 5.74
C ASP A 26 -2.16 -13.02 4.54
N LEU A 27 -1.09 -13.77 4.82
CA LEU A 27 -0.04 -14.12 3.87
C LEU A 27 0.40 -12.90 3.03
N ILE A 28 0.29 -13.00 1.71
CA ILE A 28 0.66 -11.97 0.73
C ILE A 28 -0.55 -11.18 0.18
N PHE A 29 -1.75 -11.37 0.75
CA PHE A 29 -3.02 -10.93 0.13
C PHE A 29 -3.62 -9.65 0.70
N THR A 30 -2.94 -9.00 1.65
CA THR A 30 -3.36 -7.70 2.20
C THR A 30 -2.57 -6.55 1.58
N HIS A 31 -3.07 -5.32 1.70
CA HIS A 31 -2.47 -4.16 1.04
C HIS A 31 -2.77 -2.84 1.77
N ILE A 32 -1.79 -1.92 1.71
CA ILE A 32 -1.84 -0.58 2.29
C ILE A 32 -1.35 0.39 1.22
N SER A 33 -2.02 1.52 1.01
CA SER A 33 -1.50 2.53 0.09
C SER A 33 -1.48 3.92 0.69
N VAL A 34 -0.44 4.67 0.35
CA VAL A 34 -0.33 6.10 0.69
C VAL A 34 -0.22 6.93 -0.58
N ARG A 35 -0.93 8.05 -0.61
CA ARG A 35 -0.87 9.04 -1.69
C ARG A 35 0.43 9.83 -1.60
N LEU A 36 1.06 10.05 -2.74
CA LEU A 36 2.15 10.99 -2.88
C LEU A 36 1.61 12.39 -3.21
N PRO A 37 2.17 13.45 -2.62
CA PRO A 37 1.78 14.81 -2.95
C PRO A 37 2.15 15.13 -4.40
N GLY A 38 1.27 15.86 -5.08
CA GLY A 38 1.46 16.30 -6.46
C GLY A 38 0.21 16.08 -7.32
N PRO A 39 0.20 16.63 -8.55
CA PRO A 39 -0.96 16.58 -9.44
C PRO A 39 -1.14 15.21 -10.13
N GLU A 40 -0.16 14.31 -10.00
CA GLU A 40 -0.08 13.08 -10.81
C GLU A 40 -0.93 11.93 -10.26
N HIS A 41 -1.57 12.10 -9.09
CA HIS A 41 -2.31 11.03 -8.39
C HIS A 41 -1.47 9.73 -8.30
N HIS A 42 -0.25 9.85 -7.80
CA HIS A 42 0.64 8.72 -7.56
C HIS A 42 0.48 8.16 -6.14
N PHE A 43 0.68 6.86 -6.00
CA PHE A 43 0.55 6.13 -4.74
C PHE A 43 1.71 5.18 -4.53
N LEU A 44 2.06 4.91 -3.26
CA LEU A 44 2.94 3.80 -2.89
C LEU A 44 2.11 2.64 -2.38
N ILE A 45 2.52 1.41 -2.69
CA ILE A 45 1.93 0.16 -2.21
C ILE A 45 3.01 -0.92 -2.10
N ASN A 46 2.73 -2.04 -1.42
CA ASN A 46 3.65 -3.17 -1.33
C ASN A 46 3.86 -3.86 -2.70
N PRO A 47 5.08 -4.38 -2.94
CA PRO A 47 5.31 -5.46 -3.90
C PRO A 47 4.32 -6.61 -3.75
N TYR A 48 3.87 -7.15 -4.87
CA TYR A 48 3.17 -8.42 -4.86
C TYR A 48 4.15 -9.57 -4.69
N GLY A 49 3.82 -10.50 -3.79
CA GLY A 49 4.63 -11.69 -3.49
C GLY A 49 5.55 -11.57 -2.28
N LEU A 50 5.62 -10.40 -1.62
CA LEU A 50 6.32 -10.23 -0.35
C LEU A 50 5.36 -10.28 0.83
N MET A 51 5.83 -10.84 1.93
CA MET A 51 5.19 -10.75 3.24
C MET A 51 5.34 -9.33 3.82
N PHE A 52 4.43 -8.92 4.70
CA PHE A 52 4.48 -7.58 5.29
C PHE A 52 5.74 -7.31 6.13
N ASP A 53 6.34 -8.36 6.70
CA ASP A 53 7.62 -8.31 7.41
C ASP A 53 8.85 -8.35 6.49
N GLU A 54 8.67 -8.30 5.18
CA GLU A 54 9.75 -8.13 4.19
C GLU A 54 9.75 -6.72 3.57
N ILE A 55 8.71 -5.92 3.82
CA ILE A 55 8.55 -4.58 3.24
C ILE A 55 9.61 -3.63 3.78
N THR A 56 10.22 -2.84 2.88
CA THR A 56 11.17 -1.78 3.20
C THR A 56 10.78 -0.51 2.44
N ALA A 57 11.31 0.64 2.85
CA ALA A 57 11.09 1.88 2.12
C ALA A 57 11.53 1.77 0.64
N SER A 58 12.60 1.01 0.39
CA SER A 58 13.22 0.85 -0.93
C SER A 58 12.52 -0.14 -1.85
N ASN A 59 11.75 -1.11 -1.32
CA ASN A 59 11.05 -2.08 -2.16
C ASN A 59 9.60 -1.70 -2.46
N LEU A 60 9.03 -0.67 -1.82
CA LEU A 60 7.72 -0.13 -2.18
C LEU A 60 7.64 0.28 -3.65
N VAL A 61 6.51 -0.01 -4.28
CA VAL A 61 6.26 0.31 -5.70
C VAL A 61 5.40 1.55 -5.81
N LYS A 62 5.76 2.43 -6.74
CA LYS A 62 4.97 3.63 -7.07
C LYS A 62 4.07 3.37 -8.27
N ILE A 63 2.79 3.70 -8.14
CA ILE A 63 1.75 3.40 -9.13
C ILE A 63 0.85 4.61 -9.42
N ASP A 64 0.25 4.61 -10.61
CA ASP A 64 -0.81 5.54 -11.00
C ASP A 64 -2.19 5.11 -10.44
N LEU A 65 -3.21 5.96 -10.63
CA LEU A 65 -4.58 5.66 -10.21
C LEU A 65 -5.18 4.43 -10.92
N GLN A 66 -4.60 3.98 -12.04
CA GLN A 66 -4.99 2.76 -12.74
C GLN A 66 -4.21 1.51 -12.27
N GLY A 67 -3.36 1.64 -11.25
CA GLY A 67 -2.58 0.54 -10.68
C GLY A 67 -1.37 0.13 -11.52
N ARG A 68 -0.93 0.97 -12.46
CA ARG A 68 0.26 0.71 -13.29
C ARG A 68 1.49 1.29 -12.61
N ALA A 69 2.60 0.55 -12.63
CA ALA A 69 3.88 1.06 -12.15
C ALA A 69 4.33 2.27 -12.98
N VAL A 70 4.71 3.35 -12.30
CA VAL A 70 5.17 4.60 -12.94
C VAL A 70 6.70 4.75 -12.88
N GLU A 71 7.38 3.82 -12.22
CA GLU A 71 8.84 3.71 -12.20
C GLU A 71 9.25 2.24 -12.35
N PRO A 72 10.47 1.96 -12.87
CA PRO A 72 11.00 0.60 -12.91
C PRO A 72 11.09 -0.01 -11.52
N SER A 73 10.54 -1.21 -11.36
CA SER A 73 10.61 -2.00 -10.13
C SER A 73 10.95 -3.45 -10.48
N PRO A 74 11.78 -4.15 -9.69
CA PRO A 74 12.00 -5.58 -9.84
C PRO A 74 10.77 -6.41 -9.39
N TYR A 75 9.80 -5.76 -8.75
CA TYR A 75 8.61 -6.41 -8.20
C TYR A 75 7.35 -6.09 -9.02
N PRO A 76 6.46 -7.08 -9.22
CA PRO A 76 5.14 -6.83 -9.76
C PRO A 76 4.23 -6.10 -8.75
N VAL A 77 3.22 -5.41 -9.26
CA VAL A 77 2.09 -4.89 -8.49
C VAL A 77 0.96 -5.92 -8.58
N ASN A 78 0.06 -5.98 -7.58
CA ASN A 78 -1.22 -6.67 -7.69
C ASN A 78 -2.31 -5.67 -8.10
N PRO A 79 -2.71 -5.59 -9.39
CA PRO A 79 -3.68 -4.60 -9.82
C PRO A 79 -5.07 -4.85 -9.22
N ALA A 80 -5.42 -6.12 -8.99
CA ALA A 80 -6.71 -6.48 -8.38
C ALA A 80 -6.81 -5.99 -6.93
N GLY A 81 -5.73 -6.12 -6.14
CA GLY A 81 -5.67 -5.57 -4.78
C GLY A 81 -5.75 -4.03 -4.75
N PHE A 82 -5.33 -3.36 -5.82
CA PHE A 82 -5.41 -1.90 -5.89
C PHE A 82 -6.78 -1.35 -6.28
N VAL A 83 -7.71 -2.17 -6.81
CA VAL A 83 -9.03 -1.71 -7.29
C VAL A 83 -9.81 -0.96 -6.19
N ILE A 84 -9.83 -1.48 -4.96
CA ILE A 84 -10.53 -0.82 -3.86
C ILE A 84 -9.83 0.47 -3.42
N HIS A 85 -8.49 0.47 -3.46
CA HIS A 85 -7.68 1.65 -3.11
C HIS A 85 -7.87 2.77 -4.12
N SER A 86 -7.86 2.47 -5.42
CA SER A 86 -8.05 3.47 -6.48
C SER A 86 -9.43 4.07 -6.44
N ALA A 87 -10.48 3.29 -6.14
CA ALA A 87 -11.82 3.81 -5.97
C ALA A 87 -11.92 4.82 -4.80
N ILE A 88 -11.35 4.48 -3.63
CA ILE A 88 -11.34 5.36 -2.47
C ILE A 88 -10.52 6.62 -2.76
N HIS A 89 -9.29 6.47 -3.25
CA HIS A 89 -8.42 7.59 -3.56
C HIS A 89 -8.98 8.49 -4.68
N GLY A 90 -9.68 7.90 -5.67
CA GLY A 90 -10.33 8.66 -6.73
C GLY A 90 -11.53 9.48 -6.24
N ALA A 91 -12.27 8.97 -5.26
CA ALA A 91 -13.45 9.63 -4.71
C ALA A 91 -13.13 10.58 -3.52
N ARG A 92 -12.00 10.39 -2.84
CA ARG A 92 -11.62 11.09 -1.61
C ARG A 92 -10.19 11.60 -1.69
N GLU A 93 -10.05 12.87 -2.02
CA GLU A 93 -8.75 13.55 -2.01
C GLU A 93 -8.15 13.67 -0.61
N ASP A 94 -8.99 13.70 0.43
CA ASP A 94 -8.58 13.77 1.83
C ASP A 94 -8.12 12.42 2.40
N ALA A 95 -8.42 11.30 1.73
CA ALA A 95 -7.88 9.99 2.07
C ALA A 95 -6.40 9.89 1.65
N GLN A 96 -5.48 10.25 2.55
CA GLN A 96 -4.03 10.16 2.28
C GLN A 96 -3.50 8.74 2.38
N CYS A 97 -4.06 7.90 3.25
CA CYS A 97 -3.64 6.53 3.46
C CYS A 97 -4.87 5.63 3.60
N VAL A 98 -4.82 4.44 2.99
CA VAL A 98 -5.89 3.43 3.02
C VAL A 98 -5.28 2.10 3.42
N LEU A 99 -5.84 1.46 4.45
CA LEU A 99 -5.40 0.15 4.96
C LEU A 99 -6.52 -0.86 4.75
N HIS A 100 -6.16 -2.04 4.27
CA HIS A 100 -7.07 -3.18 4.15
C HIS A 100 -6.45 -4.42 4.80
N THR A 101 -7.20 -5.09 5.67
CA THR A 101 -6.71 -6.25 6.44
C THR A 101 -7.77 -7.36 6.48
N HIS A 102 -7.31 -8.60 6.61
CA HIS A 102 -8.16 -9.79 6.76
C HIS A 102 -7.98 -10.42 8.15
N THR A 103 -8.03 -9.60 9.21
CA THR A 103 -7.88 -10.15 10.57
C THR A 103 -9.04 -11.08 10.90
N LYS A 104 -8.76 -12.15 11.66
CA LYS A 104 -9.80 -13.11 12.09
C LYS A 104 -11.00 -12.42 12.76
N ALA A 105 -10.73 -11.50 13.67
CA ALA A 105 -11.78 -10.75 14.37
C ALA A 105 -12.52 -9.77 13.45
N GLY A 106 -11.80 -9.07 12.57
CA GLY A 106 -12.40 -8.14 11.61
C GLY A 106 -13.34 -8.85 10.63
N CYS A 107 -12.89 -9.97 10.05
CA CYS A 107 -13.73 -10.77 9.16
C CYS A 107 -14.95 -11.36 9.88
N ALA A 108 -14.81 -11.77 11.15
CA ALA A 108 -15.92 -12.31 11.93
C ALA A 108 -17.02 -11.27 12.21
N VAL A 109 -16.65 -10.01 12.44
CA VAL A 109 -17.64 -8.92 12.65
C VAL A 109 -18.32 -8.51 11.34
N ALA A 110 -17.62 -8.62 10.21
CA ALA A 110 -18.14 -8.23 8.90
C ALA A 110 -19.05 -9.29 8.23
N ALA A 111 -19.13 -10.51 8.80
CA ALA A 111 -19.82 -11.66 8.23
C ALA A 111 -21.36 -11.62 8.38
#